data_AF-A0A7C1T6Z7-F1
#
_entry.id   AF-A0A7C1T6Z7-F1
#
_cell.length_a   1.000
_cell.length_b   1.000
_cell.length_c   1.000
_cell.angle_alpha   90.00
_cell.angle_beta   90.00
_cell.angle_gamma   90.00
#
_symmetry.space_group_name_H-M   'P 1'
#
loop_
_entity.id
_entity.type
_entity.pdbx_description
1 polymer ?
#
loop_
_entity_poly.entity_id
_entity_poly.type
_entity_poly.pdbx_seq_one_letter_code
_entity_poly.pdbx_strand_id
1 'polypeptide(L)'
;VLTEILPETEKWGIDAIPGLIVAEQALGWEPDALLRLCAIVPKDAARLVTLSERLRMSNAEAMALDRFARAPKPQETVTDVAFDRDLYRFGKDGMISMLKLELASARARAEGDQKAMTRSARLFSLLKRAEGFVRPVLPIKGSDVLAAGIPAGPKVGEILGKLEEGWIASQFNLSREDLLARLDMLAKA
;
A
#
# COMPACT_ATOMS: atom_id res chain seq x y z
N VAL A 1 -21.91 23.24 -1.68
CA VAL A 1 -21.54 22.73 -3.03
C VAL A 1 -20.79 21.42 -2.94
N LEU A 2 -19.60 21.34 -2.31
CA LEU A 2 -18.85 20.07 -2.27
C LEU A 2 -19.63 18.91 -1.63
N THR A 3 -20.26 19.13 -0.47
CA THR A 3 -21.08 18.13 0.23
C THR A 3 -22.31 17.68 -0.56
N GLU A 4 -22.79 18.46 -1.54
CA GLU A 4 -23.89 18.05 -2.43
C GLU A 4 -23.40 17.06 -3.50
N ILE A 5 -22.16 17.22 -3.97
CA ILE A 5 -21.58 16.40 -5.05
C ILE A 5 -20.89 15.16 -4.48
N LEU A 6 -20.22 15.32 -3.35
CA LEU A 6 -19.49 14.30 -2.60
C LEU A 6 -19.96 14.29 -1.14
N PRO A 7 -21.16 13.79 -0.83
CA PRO A 7 -21.66 13.72 0.54
C PRO A 7 -20.73 12.92 1.48
N GLU A 8 -19.94 12.01 0.94
CA GLU A 8 -18.97 11.21 1.70
C GLU A 8 -17.81 12.04 2.28
N THR A 9 -17.59 13.27 1.80
CA THR A 9 -16.53 14.17 2.28
C THR A 9 -16.87 14.83 3.60
N GLU A 10 -18.16 15.03 3.94
CA GLU A 10 -18.58 15.87 5.07
C GLU A 10 -17.82 17.22 5.10
N LYS A 11 -17.00 17.49 6.14
CA LYS A 11 -16.12 18.67 6.30
C LYS A 11 -14.63 18.37 5.97
N TRP A 12 -14.34 17.27 5.30
CA TRP A 12 -12.98 16.77 5.10
C TRP A 12 -12.28 17.37 3.88
N GLY A 13 -10.96 17.58 4.02
CA GLY A 13 -9.99 17.39 2.94
C GLY A 13 -9.85 18.46 1.86
N ILE A 14 -10.77 19.43 1.73
CA ILE A 14 -10.62 20.48 0.69
C ILE A 14 -9.33 21.30 0.87
N ASP A 15 -8.90 21.51 2.11
CA ASP A 15 -7.69 22.24 2.48
C ASP A 15 -6.39 21.50 2.07
N ALA A 16 -6.48 20.22 1.70
CA ALA A 16 -5.33 19.45 1.24
C ALA A 16 -4.95 19.77 -0.22
N ILE A 17 -5.88 20.28 -1.02
CA ILE A 17 -5.68 20.51 -2.46
C ILE A 17 -4.59 21.55 -2.76
N PRO A 18 -4.53 22.73 -2.11
CA PRO A 18 -3.46 23.70 -2.37
C PRO A 18 -2.06 23.11 -2.14
N GLY A 19 -1.87 22.37 -1.04
CA GLY A 19 -0.61 21.71 -0.73
C GLY A 19 -0.25 20.61 -1.75
N LEU A 20 -1.25 19.85 -2.23
CA LEU A 20 -1.06 18.86 -3.28
C LEU A 20 -0.63 19.50 -4.60
N ILE A 21 -1.27 20.59 -5.03
CA ILE A 21 -0.91 21.30 -6.27
C ILE A 21 0.52 21.83 -6.21
N VAL A 22 0.93 22.43 -5.08
CA VAL A 22 2.30 22.90 -4.90
C VAL A 22 3.30 21.74 -4.96
N ALA A 23 2.96 20.59 -4.37
CA ALA A 23 3.80 19.39 -4.44
C ALA A 23 3.88 18.82 -5.87
N GLU A 24 2.76 18.76 -6.59
CA GLU A 24 2.70 18.34 -8.00
C GLU A 24 3.65 19.18 -8.86
N GLN A 25 3.57 20.50 -8.74
CA GLN A 25 4.45 21.43 -9.47
C GLN A 25 5.92 21.29 -9.08
N ALA A 26 6.20 21.25 -7.77
CA ALA A 26 7.58 21.21 -7.28
C ALA A 26 8.28 19.87 -7.56
N LEU A 27 7.53 18.77 -7.68
CA LEU A 27 8.07 17.42 -7.88
C LEU A 27 7.84 16.88 -9.29
N GLY A 28 7.22 17.67 -10.18
CA GLY A 28 6.93 17.29 -11.56
C GLY A 28 5.95 16.13 -11.68
N TRP A 29 4.95 16.04 -10.79
CA TRP A 29 3.90 15.06 -10.92
C TRP A 29 2.81 15.56 -11.88
N GLU A 30 2.44 14.73 -12.83
CA GLU A 30 1.25 14.98 -13.64
C GLU A 30 0.01 15.06 -12.75
N PRO A 31 -0.85 16.09 -12.92
CA PRO A 31 -2.11 16.19 -12.20
C PRO A 31 -2.98 14.94 -12.39
N ASP A 32 -3.32 14.30 -11.27
CA ASP A 32 -4.11 13.07 -11.25
C ASP A 32 -5.45 13.33 -10.56
N ALA A 33 -6.55 13.21 -11.31
CA ALA A 33 -7.90 13.45 -10.81
C ALA A 33 -8.28 12.48 -9.67
N LEU A 34 -7.82 11.23 -9.74
CA LEU A 34 -8.11 10.22 -8.74
C LEU A 34 -7.31 10.48 -7.45
N LEU A 35 -6.04 10.91 -7.58
CA LEU A 35 -5.24 11.35 -6.43
C LEU A 35 -5.86 12.57 -5.74
N ARG A 36 -6.35 13.54 -6.51
CA ARG A 36 -7.05 14.72 -5.98
C ARG A 36 -8.36 14.35 -5.29
N LEU A 37 -9.11 13.39 -5.83
CA LEU A 37 -10.28 12.83 -5.16
C LEU A 37 -9.87 12.20 -3.82
N CYS A 38 -8.82 11.36 -3.80
CA CYS A 38 -8.28 10.78 -2.56
C CYS A 38 -7.86 11.83 -1.52
N ALA A 39 -7.45 13.03 -1.93
CA ALA A 39 -7.08 14.12 -1.03
C ALA A 39 -8.28 14.73 -0.29
N ILE A 40 -9.46 14.72 -0.91
CA ILE A 40 -10.67 15.40 -0.41
C ILE A 40 -11.68 14.47 0.25
N VAL A 41 -11.45 13.16 0.22
CA VAL A 41 -12.34 12.14 0.81
C VAL A 41 -11.69 11.49 2.06
N PRO A 42 -12.48 11.03 3.03
CA PRO A 42 -11.96 10.21 4.12
C PRO A 42 -11.35 8.91 3.59
N LYS A 43 -10.19 8.55 4.14
CA LYS A 43 -9.51 7.28 3.83
C LYS A 43 -10.20 6.11 4.56
N ASP A 44 -11.45 5.84 4.19
CA ASP A 44 -12.29 4.78 4.74
C ASP A 44 -12.81 3.87 3.62
N ALA A 45 -12.53 2.56 3.72
CA ALA A 45 -12.79 1.63 2.64
C ALA A 45 -14.29 1.50 2.32
N ALA A 46 -15.15 1.47 3.34
CA ALA A 46 -16.58 1.33 3.14
C ALA A 46 -17.17 2.57 2.45
N ARG A 47 -16.77 3.77 2.89
CA ARG A 47 -17.18 5.04 2.26
C ARG A 47 -16.70 5.15 0.81
N LEU A 48 -15.46 4.74 0.53
CA LEU A 48 -14.93 4.80 -0.84
C LEU A 48 -15.61 3.79 -1.78
N VAL A 49 -16.04 2.64 -1.27
CA VAL A 49 -16.89 1.71 -2.05
C VAL A 49 -18.21 2.39 -2.41
N THR A 50 -18.94 2.93 -1.43
CA THR A 50 -20.21 3.65 -1.67
C THR A 50 -20.03 4.81 -2.66
N LEU A 51 -18.97 5.60 -2.51
CA LEU A 51 -18.64 6.68 -3.43
C LEU A 51 -18.41 6.17 -4.85
N SER A 52 -17.63 5.10 -5.01
CA SER A 52 -17.31 4.53 -6.32
C SER A 52 -18.55 4.00 -7.05
N GLU A 53 -19.48 3.38 -6.31
CA GLU A 53 -20.75 2.88 -6.83
C GLU A 53 -21.67 4.04 -7.25
N ARG A 54 -21.81 5.06 -6.39
CA ARG A 54 -22.65 6.23 -6.65
C ARG A 54 -22.18 7.02 -7.88
N LEU A 55 -20.87 7.22 -8.00
CA LEU A 55 -20.25 7.91 -9.14
C LEU A 55 -20.12 7.03 -10.39
N ARG A 56 -20.49 5.74 -10.31
CA ARG A 56 -20.38 4.76 -11.40
C ARG A 56 -18.96 4.71 -11.98
N MET A 57 -17.96 4.71 -11.10
CA MET A 57 -16.56 4.64 -11.49
C MET A 57 -16.26 3.32 -12.18
N SER A 58 -15.22 3.31 -13.01
CA SER A 58 -14.73 2.07 -13.61
C SER A 58 -14.20 1.11 -12.55
N ASN A 59 -14.15 -0.18 -12.88
CA ASN A 59 -13.56 -1.20 -12.00
C ASN A 59 -12.10 -0.87 -11.63
N ALA A 60 -11.35 -0.23 -12.54
CA ALA A 60 -9.97 0.17 -12.29
C ALA A 60 -9.89 1.28 -11.24
N GLU A 61 -10.75 2.30 -11.33
CA GLU A 61 -10.79 3.41 -10.38
C GLU A 61 -11.31 2.96 -9.00
N ALA A 62 -12.38 2.17 -8.96
CA ALA A 62 -12.91 1.62 -7.70
C ALA A 62 -11.85 0.77 -6.98
N MET A 63 -11.09 -0.04 -7.72
CA MET A 63 -9.98 -0.82 -7.16
C MET A 63 -8.81 0.05 -6.70
N ALA A 64 -8.51 1.16 -7.39
CA ALA A 64 -7.49 2.11 -6.95
C ALA A 64 -7.90 2.83 -5.65
N LEU A 65 -9.19 3.18 -5.49
CA LEU A 65 -9.73 3.74 -4.24
C LEU A 65 -9.65 2.72 -3.09
N ASP A 66 -10.03 1.45 -3.32
CA ASP A 66 -9.92 0.40 -2.28
C ASP A 66 -8.45 0.18 -1.86
N ARG A 67 -7.52 0.09 -2.83
CA ARG A 67 -6.08 0.00 -2.55
C ARG A 67 -5.58 1.18 -1.74
N PHE A 68 -5.99 2.40 -2.10
CA PHE A 68 -5.65 3.61 -1.33
C PHE A 68 -6.22 3.55 0.09
N ALA A 69 -7.50 3.20 0.26
CA ALA A 69 -8.12 3.08 1.59
C ALA A 69 -7.41 2.06 2.48
N ARG A 70 -6.94 0.94 1.91
CA ARG A 70 -6.25 -0.13 2.65
C ARG A 70 -4.76 0.13 2.88
N ALA A 71 -4.14 1.00 2.11
CA ALA A 71 -2.71 1.30 2.24
C ALA A 71 -2.37 1.84 3.64
N PRO A 72 -1.47 1.22 4.43
CA PRO A 72 -1.10 1.72 5.74
C PRO A 72 -0.37 3.05 5.64
N LYS A 73 -0.64 3.97 6.57
CA LYS A 73 0.15 5.20 6.72
C LYS A 73 1.50 4.85 7.35
N PRO A 74 2.65 5.14 6.72
CA PRO A 74 3.95 4.78 7.25
C PRO A 74 4.22 5.58 8.53
N GLN A 75 4.61 4.89 9.59
CA GLN A 75 5.03 5.54 10.82
C GLN A 75 6.29 6.38 10.59
N GLU A 76 6.59 7.30 11.51
CA GLU A 76 7.82 8.12 11.41
C GLU A 76 9.08 7.26 11.52
N THR A 77 9.02 6.20 12.30
CA THR A 77 10.11 5.27 12.60
C THR A 77 10.18 4.07 11.65
N VAL A 78 9.35 4.04 10.59
CA VAL A 78 9.29 2.88 9.68
C VAL A 78 10.66 2.63 9.02
N THR A 79 11.16 1.41 9.13
CA THR A 79 12.37 0.98 8.43
C THR A 79 12.04 0.62 6.99
N ASP A 80 13.04 0.69 6.11
CA ASP A 80 12.88 0.26 4.71
C ASP A 80 12.43 -1.21 4.61
N VAL A 81 12.92 -2.05 5.51
CA VAL A 81 12.55 -3.46 5.62
C VAL A 81 11.07 -3.63 5.96
N ALA A 82 10.57 -2.91 6.96
CA ALA A 82 9.17 -2.96 7.33
C ALA A 82 8.29 -2.45 6.19
N PHE A 83 8.73 -1.38 5.52
CA PHE A 83 8.02 -0.79 4.40
C PHE A 83 7.93 -1.72 3.18
N ASP A 84 8.99 -2.47 2.85
CA ASP A 84 8.92 -3.46 1.76
C ASP A 84 7.93 -4.59 2.05
N ARG A 85 7.78 -4.98 3.32
CA ARG A 85 6.75 -5.96 3.72
C ARG A 85 5.35 -5.38 3.52
N ASP A 86 5.15 -4.11 3.82
CA ASP A 86 3.87 -3.43 3.54
C ASP A 86 3.62 -3.34 2.03
N LEU A 87 4.63 -3.00 1.23
CA LEU A 87 4.52 -2.99 -0.24
C LEU A 87 4.16 -4.38 -0.80
N TYR A 88 4.73 -5.44 -0.23
CA TYR A 88 4.39 -6.82 -0.60
C TYR A 88 2.93 -7.17 -0.29
N ARG A 89 2.44 -6.79 0.89
CA ARG A 89 1.09 -7.16 1.38
C ARG A 89 -0.02 -6.29 0.78
N PHE A 90 0.19 -4.99 0.67
CA PHE A 90 -0.85 -4.03 0.25
C PHE A 90 -0.71 -3.61 -1.22
N GLY A 91 0.43 -3.90 -1.86
CA GLY A 91 0.74 -3.46 -3.21
C GLY A 91 1.21 -2.00 -3.27
N LYS A 92 1.86 -1.62 -4.37
CA LYS A 92 2.49 -0.30 -4.50
C LYS A 92 1.51 0.83 -4.86
N ASP A 93 0.46 0.59 -5.62
CA ASP A 93 -0.38 1.67 -6.17
C ASP A 93 -1.05 2.49 -5.08
N GLY A 94 -1.74 1.84 -4.13
CA GLY A 94 -2.37 2.51 -2.99
C GLY A 94 -1.35 3.20 -2.07
N MET A 95 -0.18 2.56 -1.89
CA MET A 95 0.93 3.11 -1.12
C MET A 95 1.50 4.37 -1.78
N ILE A 96 1.64 4.41 -3.10
CA ILE A 96 2.12 5.59 -3.84
C ILE A 96 1.14 6.75 -3.67
N SER A 97 -0.17 6.54 -3.86
CA SER A 97 -1.18 7.59 -3.65
C SER A 97 -1.12 8.14 -2.22
N MET A 98 -1.05 7.26 -1.23
CA MET A 98 -0.94 7.65 0.18
C MET A 98 0.36 8.43 0.45
N LEU A 99 1.51 7.99 -0.08
CA LEU A 99 2.80 8.69 0.09
C LEU A 99 2.79 10.07 -0.55
N LYS A 100 2.19 10.22 -1.73
CA LYS A 100 2.07 11.52 -2.41
C LYS A 100 1.27 12.51 -1.56
N LEU A 101 0.14 12.08 -0.99
CA LEU A 101 -0.69 12.92 -0.12
C LEU A 101 0.01 13.27 1.20
N GLU A 102 0.68 12.30 1.84
CA GLU A 102 1.45 12.55 3.06
C GLU A 102 2.63 13.49 2.80
N LEU A 103 3.32 13.33 1.66
CA LEU A 103 4.42 14.20 1.28
C LEU A 103 3.94 15.63 0.99
N ALA A 104 2.82 15.79 0.28
CA ALA A 104 2.22 17.10 0.05
C ALA A 104 1.85 17.80 1.37
N SER A 105 1.24 17.07 2.30
CA SER A 105 0.88 17.57 3.64
C SER A 105 2.11 17.96 4.46
N ALA A 106 3.16 17.13 4.46
CA ALA A 106 4.40 17.42 5.18
C ALA A 106 5.13 18.64 4.59
N ARG A 107 5.15 18.80 3.27
CA ARG A 107 5.77 19.95 2.59
C ARG A 107 5.04 21.25 2.87
N ALA A 108 3.70 21.23 2.89
CA ALA A 108 2.89 22.41 3.21
C ALA A 108 3.15 22.95 4.62
N ARG A 109 3.64 22.11 5.54
CA ARG A 109 4.00 22.48 6.92
C ARG A 109 5.47 22.77 7.13
N ALA A 110 6.32 22.56 6.11
CA ALA A 110 7.78 22.58 6.27
C ALA A 110 8.37 23.98 6.45
N GLU A 111 7.64 25.05 6.13
CA GLU A 111 8.12 26.41 6.31
C GLU A 111 8.28 26.72 7.81
N GLY A 112 9.53 26.77 8.28
CA GLY A 112 9.89 27.01 9.67
C GLY A 112 9.86 25.78 10.59
N ASP A 113 9.53 24.58 10.08
CA ASP A 113 9.47 23.34 10.88
C ASP A 113 10.49 22.29 10.39
N GLN A 114 11.59 22.16 11.14
CA GLN A 114 12.65 21.18 10.87
C GLN A 114 12.14 19.73 10.90
N LYS A 115 11.15 19.40 11.76
CA LYS A 115 10.59 18.04 11.80
C LYS A 115 9.79 17.76 10.54
N ALA A 116 9.00 18.72 10.07
CA ALA A 116 8.25 18.60 8.81
C ALA A 116 9.20 18.50 7.59
N MET A 117 10.33 19.21 7.58
CA MET A 117 11.37 19.04 6.56
C MET A 117 11.96 17.62 6.55
N THR A 118 12.38 17.11 7.72
CA THR A 118 12.92 15.74 7.85
C THR A 118 11.88 14.70 7.43
N ARG A 119 10.62 14.88 7.84
CA ARG A 119 9.52 14.00 7.46
C ARG A 119 9.26 14.02 5.96
N SER A 120 9.29 15.20 5.32
CA SER A 120 9.16 15.34 3.87
C SER A 120 10.27 14.59 3.12
N ALA A 121 11.52 14.71 3.57
CA ALA A 121 12.64 13.98 2.98
C ALA A 121 12.46 12.45 3.12
N ARG A 122 12.01 11.98 4.29
CA ARG A 122 11.72 10.55 4.51
C ARG A 122 10.58 10.04 3.63
N LEU A 123 9.49 10.80 3.49
CA LEU A 123 8.37 10.43 2.64
C LEU A 123 8.76 10.39 1.16
N PHE A 124 9.60 11.32 0.70
CA PHE A 124 10.12 11.30 -0.66
C PHE A 124 10.99 10.07 -0.94
N SER A 125 11.85 9.66 -0.01
CA SER A 125 12.64 8.44 -0.17
C SER A 125 11.79 7.16 -0.21
N LEU A 126 10.75 7.09 0.65
CA LEU A 126 9.76 6.01 0.62
C LEU A 126 8.97 5.98 -0.69
N LEU A 127 8.58 7.13 -1.23
CA LEU A 127 7.91 7.21 -2.53
C LEU A 127 8.79 6.64 -3.64
N LYS A 128 10.07 7.03 -3.70
CA LYS A 128 11.02 6.49 -4.69
C LYS A 128 11.21 4.99 -4.54
N ARG A 129 11.26 4.49 -3.30
CA ARG A 129 11.31 3.07 -3.00
C ARG A 129 10.07 2.32 -3.51
N ALA A 130 8.87 2.85 -3.27
CA ALA A 130 7.62 2.27 -3.73
C ALA A 130 7.50 2.26 -5.27
N GLU A 131 7.93 3.34 -5.94
CA GLU A 131 7.97 3.43 -7.40
C GLU A 131 8.85 2.34 -8.02
N GLY A 132 10.04 2.12 -7.43
CA GLY A 132 11.02 1.11 -7.86
C GLY A 132 10.77 -0.30 -7.33
N PHE A 133 9.76 -0.53 -6.50
CA PHE A 133 9.52 -1.83 -5.89
C PHE A 133 9.06 -2.86 -6.93
N VAL A 134 9.81 -3.95 -7.02
CA VAL A 134 9.44 -5.16 -7.76
C VAL A 134 9.02 -6.20 -6.74
N ARG A 135 7.74 -6.60 -6.79
CA ARG A 135 7.19 -7.57 -5.83
C ARG A 135 7.98 -8.89 -5.93
N PRO A 136 8.65 -9.33 -4.85
CA PRO A 136 9.30 -10.63 -4.83
C PRO A 136 8.29 -11.75 -5.09
N VAL A 137 8.74 -12.84 -5.71
CA VAL A 137 7.90 -14.02 -5.96
C VAL A 137 8.28 -15.11 -4.97
N LEU A 138 7.28 -15.63 -4.25
CA LEU A 138 7.49 -16.76 -3.33
C LEU A 138 8.08 -17.95 -4.13
N PRO A 139 9.24 -18.50 -3.74
CA PRO A 139 9.93 -19.47 -4.57
C PRO A 139 9.37 -20.91 -4.43
N ILE A 140 8.19 -21.07 -3.84
CA ILE A 140 7.44 -22.33 -3.73
C ILE A 140 5.99 -22.14 -4.16
N LYS A 141 5.34 -23.24 -4.57
CA LYS A 141 3.98 -23.25 -5.14
C LYS A 141 3.14 -24.36 -4.50
N GLY A 142 1.84 -24.33 -4.73
CA GLY A 142 0.93 -25.39 -4.24
C GLY A 142 1.32 -26.79 -4.70
N SER A 143 1.88 -26.93 -5.90
CA SER A 143 2.40 -28.21 -6.40
C SER A 143 3.51 -28.79 -5.52
N ASP A 144 4.33 -27.95 -4.87
CA ASP A 144 5.39 -28.40 -3.97
C ASP A 144 4.76 -28.99 -2.69
N VAL A 145 3.70 -28.37 -2.19
CA VAL A 145 2.93 -28.87 -1.03
C VAL A 145 2.23 -30.20 -1.32
N LEU A 146 1.67 -30.35 -2.51
CA LEU A 146 1.08 -31.62 -2.97
C LEU A 146 2.15 -32.71 -3.10
N ALA A 147 3.33 -32.38 -3.63
CA ALA A 147 4.45 -33.32 -3.75
C ALA A 147 5.00 -33.79 -2.40
N ALA A 148 4.86 -32.99 -1.35
CA ALA A 148 5.18 -33.37 0.03
C ALA A 148 4.14 -34.32 0.67
N GLY A 149 3.14 -34.81 -0.09
CA GLY A 149 2.16 -35.80 0.36
C GLY A 149 0.91 -35.20 1.01
N ILE A 150 0.74 -33.88 0.96
CA ILE A 150 -0.44 -33.21 1.52
C ILE A 150 -1.57 -33.24 0.48
N PRO A 151 -2.75 -33.79 0.82
CA PRO A 151 -3.85 -33.88 -0.14
C PRO A 151 -4.38 -32.50 -0.52
N ALA A 152 -4.89 -32.40 -1.74
CA ALA A 152 -5.50 -31.17 -2.24
C ALA A 152 -6.66 -30.72 -1.34
N GLY A 153 -6.68 -29.44 -0.98
CA GLY A 153 -7.70 -28.85 -0.11
C GLY A 153 -7.20 -27.59 0.60
N PRO A 154 -8.01 -27.01 1.50
CA PRO A 154 -7.69 -25.76 2.22
C PRO A 154 -6.33 -25.79 2.94
N LYS A 155 -5.94 -26.95 3.47
CA LYS A 155 -4.65 -27.17 4.16
C LYS A 155 -3.43 -26.79 3.29
N VAL A 156 -3.52 -26.92 1.96
CA VAL A 156 -2.45 -26.49 1.05
C VAL A 156 -2.22 -24.98 1.14
N GLY A 157 -3.30 -24.20 1.09
CA GLY A 157 -3.24 -22.74 1.21
C GLY A 157 -2.77 -22.28 2.59
N GLU A 158 -3.21 -22.96 3.65
CA GLU A 158 -2.77 -22.68 5.02
C GLU A 158 -1.25 -22.88 5.19
N ILE A 159 -0.70 -23.96 4.63
CA ILE A 159 0.73 -24.26 4.71
C ILE A 159 1.54 -23.29 3.85
N LEU A 160 1.09 -23.01 2.62
CA LEU A 160 1.72 -21.98 1.79
C LEU A 160 1.75 -20.62 2.50
N GLY A 161 0.64 -20.21 3.12
CA GLY A 161 0.56 -18.96 3.86
C GLY A 161 1.54 -18.91 5.04
N LYS A 162 1.69 -20.00 5.79
CA LYS A 162 2.69 -20.08 6.87
C LYS A 162 4.13 -19.95 6.35
N LEU A 163 4.44 -20.62 5.23
CA LEU A 163 5.76 -20.55 4.61
C LEU A 163 6.03 -19.15 4.03
N GLU A 164 5.02 -18.55 3.41
CA GLU A 164 5.05 -17.18 2.90
C GLU A 164 5.31 -16.16 4.02
N GLU A 165 4.62 -16.27 5.16
CA GLU A 165 4.88 -15.40 6.32
C GLU A 165 6.31 -15.57 6.86
N GLY A 166 6.83 -16.80 6.92
CA GLY A 166 8.22 -17.05 7.27
C GLY A 166 9.21 -16.42 6.29
N TRP A 167 8.90 -16.46 4.99
CA TRP A 167 9.70 -15.85 3.93
C TRP A 167 9.65 -14.31 3.98
N ILE A 168 8.48 -13.70 4.16
CA ILE A 168 8.33 -12.25 4.38
C ILE A 168 9.11 -11.81 5.64
N ALA A 169 9.01 -12.59 6.73
CA ALA A 169 9.74 -12.32 7.97
C ALA A 169 11.27 -12.39 7.78
N SER A 170 11.76 -13.24 6.88
CA SER A 170 13.18 -13.29 6.50
C SER A 170 13.64 -12.15 5.58
N GLN A 171 12.75 -11.21 5.25
CA GLN A 171 13.00 -10.18 4.22
C GLN A 171 13.21 -10.79 2.84
N PHE A 172 12.40 -11.81 2.51
CA PHE A 172 12.43 -12.50 1.23
C PHE A 172 13.71 -13.30 0.95
N ASN A 173 14.53 -13.59 1.97
CA ASN A 173 15.83 -14.23 1.82
C ASN A 173 15.80 -15.76 1.91
N LEU A 174 14.73 -16.40 2.43
CA LEU A 174 14.67 -17.87 2.42
C LEU A 174 14.66 -18.38 0.98
N SER A 175 15.59 -19.28 0.70
CA SER A 175 15.69 -19.96 -0.59
C SER A 175 14.54 -20.95 -0.79
N ARG A 176 14.40 -21.46 -2.01
CA ARG A 176 13.45 -22.54 -2.30
C ARG A 176 13.77 -23.76 -1.43
N GLU A 177 15.04 -24.08 -1.26
CA GLU A 177 15.54 -25.20 -0.47
C GLU A 177 15.17 -25.04 1.02
N ASP A 178 15.38 -23.84 1.59
CA ASP A 178 14.99 -23.55 2.98
C ASP A 178 13.48 -23.72 3.20
N LEU A 179 12.67 -23.28 2.24
CA LEU A 179 11.22 -23.37 2.32
C LEU A 179 10.72 -24.80 2.15
N LEU A 180 11.33 -25.60 1.27
CA LEU A 180 11.02 -27.03 1.11
C LEU A 180 11.39 -27.82 2.37
N ALA A 181 12.54 -27.53 2.99
CA ALA A 181 12.91 -28.16 4.26
C ALA A 181 11.91 -27.84 5.39
N ARG A 182 11.40 -26.60 5.42
CA ARG A 182 10.33 -26.21 6.36
C ARG A 182 8.99 -26.88 6.04
N LEU A 183 8.65 -27.02 4.77
CA LEU A 183 7.46 -27.74 4.33
C LEU A 183 7.50 -29.20 4.80
N ASP A 184 8.63 -29.89 4.64
CA ASP A 184 8.78 -31.28 5.09
C ASP A 184 8.58 -31.44 6.60
N MET A 185 9.04 -30.47 7.40
CA MET A 185 8.78 -30.46 8.85
C MET A 185 7.29 -30.27 9.15
N LEU A 186 6.60 -29.39 8.42
CA LEU A 186 5.17 -29.13 8.58
C LEU A 186 4.29 -30.29 8.09
N ALA A 187 4.73 -31.06 7.09
CA ALA A 187 4.01 -32.22 6.58
C ALA A 187 4.05 -33.42 7.54
N LYS A 188 5.10 -33.50 8.37
CA LYS A 188 5.31 -34.57 9.35
C LYS A 188 4.70 -34.26 10.74
N ALA A 189 4.27 -33.02 10.96
CA ALA A 189 3.61 -32.56 12.18
C ALA A 189 2.10 -32.78 12.13
#